data_AF-U5EF08-F1
#
_entry.id   AF-U5EF08-F1
#
_cell.length_a   1.000
_cell.length_b   1.000
_cell.length_c   1.000
_cell.angle_alpha   90.00
_cell.angle_beta   90.00
_cell.angle_gamma   90.00
#
_symmetry.space_group_name_H-M   'P 1'
#
loop_
_entity.id
_entity.type
_entity.pdbx_description
1 polymer ?
#
loop_
_entity_poly.entity_id
_entity_poly.type
_entity_poly.pdbx_seq_one_letter_code
_entity_poly.pdbx_strand_id
1 'polypeptide(L)'
;MKLILKLFILLAVYYQFVLGENTIYKPTGESETEKCEAITSGITEGLREKWHAWEEPQTDAITDSIVKCFYKAFGWFTEDNQVLVSKLQSDIETYTPGFSGDISTTLAACNLPEGISKANKVDHCFHAAEDSIKNAYVKAFRAIDGRNPETLAEKVQKKIQNWKIC
;
A
#
# COMPACT_ATOMS: atom_id res chain seq x y z
N MET A 1 3.70 50.60 15.51
CA MET A 1 2.99 49.98 14.36
C MET A 1 3.83 49.06 13.46
N LYS A 2 5.17 49.14 13.40
CA LYS A 2 5.99 48.26 12.52
C LYS A 2 6.26 46.83 13.05
N LEU A 3 6.05 46.56 14.34
CA LEU A 3 6.30 45.23 14.94
C LEU A 3 5.16 44.23 14.72
N ILE A 4 3.91 44.67 14.76
CA ILE A 4 2.75 43.79 14.60
C ILE A 4 2.71 43.21 13.18
N LEU A 5 3.03 44.01 12.17
CA LEU A 5 3.05 43.57 10.78
C LEU A 5 4.10 42.46 10.51
N LYS A 6 5.25 42.49 11.21
CA LYS A 6 6.27 41.43 11.10
C LYS A 6 5.83 40.12 11.76
N LEU A 7 5.08 40.21 12.86
CA LEU A 7 4.55 39.03 13.57
C LEU A 7 3.51 38.28 12.70
N PHE A 8 2.66 39.01 11.99
CA PHE A 8 1.65 38.43 11.09
C PHE A 8 2.27 37.72 9.88
N ILE A 9 3.36 38.25 9.31
CA ILE A 9 4.03 37.60 8.18
C ILE A 9 4.70 36.30 8.62
N LEU A 10 5.35 36.27 9.80
CA LEU A 10 5.95 35.05 10.34
C LEU A 10 4.90 33.98 10.67
N LEU A 11 3.74 34.37 11.20
CA LEU A 11 2.62 33.45 11.43
C LEU A 11 2.01 32.91 10.14
N ALA A 12 1.90 33.73 9.09
CA ALA A 12 1.37 33.31 7.80
C ALA A 12 2.33 32.34 7.07
N VAL A 13 3.65 32.58 7.14
CA VAL A 13 4.66 31.67 6.57
C VAL A 13 4.71 30.37 7.36
N TYR A 14 4.58 30.41 8.70
CA TYR A 14 4.45 29.20 9.52
C TYR A 14 3.17 28.41 9.18
N TYR A 15 2.04 29.08 8.96
CA TYR A 15 0.79 28.41 8.56
C TYR A 15 0.89 27.75 7.18
N GLN A 16 1.58 28.37 6.21
CA GLN A 16 1.82 27.75 4.90
C GLN A 16 2.85 26.61 4.95
N PHE A 17 3.77 26.60 5.91
CA PHE A 17 4.70 25.49 6.11
C PHE A 17 4.05 24.32 6.87
N VAL A 18 3.30 24.60 7.93
CA VAL A 18 2.67 23.56 8.79
C VAL A 18 1.43 22.93 8.14
N LEU A 19 0.74 23.63 7.24
CA LEU A 19 -0.33 23.05 6.41
C LEU A 19 0.15 22.65 5.00
N GLY A 20 1.42 22.94 4.67
CA GLY A 20 2.06 22.52 3.42
C GLY A 20 2.75 21.16 3.50
N GLU A 21 2.84 20.56 4.69
CA GLU A 21 3.30 19.18 4.85
C GLU A 21 2.20 18.21 4.43
N ASN A 22 2.29 17.73 3.19
CA ASN A 22 1.76 16.45 2.73
C ASN A 22 0.29 16.16 3.05
N THR A 23 -0.63 17.09 2.78
CA THR A 23 -1.94 16.63 2.31
C THR A 23 -1.73 16.13 0.88
N ILE A 24 -1.28 14.87 0.76
CA ILE A 24 -1.47 14.07 -0.45
C ILE A 24 -2.99 14.02 -0.62
N TYR A 25 -3.52 14.99 -1.37
CA TYR A 25 -4.91 15.06 -1.76
C TYR A 25 -5.17 13.75 -2.51
N LYS A 26 -5.89 12.81 -1.90
CA LYS A 26 -6.27 11.54 -2.54
C LYS A 26 -6.96 11.89 -3.85
N PRO A 27 -6.36 11.67 -5.02
CA PRO A 27 -7.09 11.77 -6.26
C PRO A 27 -8.17 10.69 -6.19
N THR A 28 -9.43 11.06 -6.42
CA THR A 28 -10.52 10.12 -6.58
C THR A 28 -10.14 9.21 -7.75
N GLY A 29 -9.64 8.01 -7.49
CA GLY A 29 -9.23 7.10 -8.58
C GLY A 29 -8.21 6.04 -8.19
N GLU A 30 -7.42 6.35 -7.18
CA GLU A 30 -6.10 5.75 -6.97
C GLU A 30 -6.10 4.74 -5.82
N SER A 31 -5.54 3.55 -6.07
CA SER A 31 -5.30 2.55 -5.01
C SER A 31 -4.15 2.99 -4.11
N GLU A 32 -4.08 2.46 -2.88
CA GLU A 32 -2.97 2.82 -1.98
C GLU A 32 -1.63 2.32 -2.53
N THR A 33 -1.65 1.20 -3.27
CA THR A 33 -0.49 0.70 -4.00
C THR A 33 -0.07 1.66 -5.12
N GLU A 34 -1.00 2.16 -5.94
CA GLU A 34 -0.72 3.15 -7.00
C GLU A 34 -0.09 4.43 -6.40
N LYS A 35 -0.57 4.91 -5.24
CA LYS A 35 0.04 6.04 -4.52
C LYS A 35 1.47 5.76 -4.07
N CYS A 36 1.68 4.59 -3.48
CA CYS A 36 2.99 4.17 -3.02
C CYS A 36 3.99 4.07 -4.18
N GLU A 37 3.53 3.64 -5.36
CA GLU A 37 4.34 3.70 -6.57
C GLU A 37 4.66 5.14 -6.99
N ALA A 38 3.67 6.04 -6.99
CA ALA A 38 3.86 7.42 -7.44
C ALA A 38 4.90 8.19 -6.60
N ILE A 39 5.03 7.89 -5.31
CA ILE A 39 5.99 8.55 -4.41
C ILE A 39 7.35 7.84 -4.33
N THR A 40 7.47 6.62 -4.87
CA THR A 40 8.72 5.86 -4.81
C THR A 40 9.57 6.14 -6.04
N SER A 41 10.71 6.81 -5.85
CA SER A 41 11.65 7.07 -6.94
C SER A 41 12.29 5.80 -7.47
N GLY A 42 12.45 5.69 -8.80
CA GLY A 42 13.22 4.63 -9.44
C GLY A 42 12.42 3.41 -9.90
N ILE A 43 11.10 3.41 -9.75
CA ILE A 43 10.24 2.35 -10.32
C ILE A 43 10.34 2.35 -11.85
N THR A 44 10.63 1.18 -12.41
CA THR A 44 10.59 0.93 -13.85
C THR A 44 9.27 0.29 -14.24
N GLU A 45 8.86 0.44 -15.51
CA GLU A 45 7.63 -0.20 -16.00
C GLU A 45 7.70 -1.74 -15.86
N GLY A 46 8.86 -2.35 -16.11
CA GLY A 46 9.03 -3.79 -15.92
C GLY A 46 8.92 -4.24 -14.45
N LEU A 47 9.34 -3.41 -13.49
CA LEU A 47 9.12 -3.70 -12.07
C LEU A 47 7.63 -3.62 -11.71
N ARG A 48 6.93 -2.61 -12.26
CA ARG A 48 5.48 -2.45 -12.11
C ARG A 48 4.73 -3.66 -12.68
N GLU A 49 5.05 -4.09 -13.89
CA GLU A 49 4.42 -5.27 -14.51
C GLU A 49 4.55 -6.52 -13.64
N LYS A 50 5.76 -6.85 -13.17
CA LYS A 50 6.01 -8.00 -12.28
C LYS A 50 5.24 -7.90 -10.96
N TRP A 51 5.27 -6.71 -10.36
CA TRP A 51 4.58 -6.40 -9.11
C TRP A 51 3.06 -6.61 -9.22
N HIS A 52 2.42 -6.01 -10.23
CA HIS A 52 0.98 -6.13 -10.45
C HIS A 52 0.56 -7.54 -10.89
N ALA A 53 1.45 -8.28 -11.52
CA ALA A 53 1.23 -9.68 -11.89
C ALA A 53 1.30 -10.64 -10.68
N TRP A 54 1.69 -10.18 -9.47
CA TRP A 54 1.96 -11.05 -8.32
C TRP A 54 2.96 -12.17 -8.67
N GLU A 55 3.95 -11.80 -9.50
CA GLU A 55 5.10 -12.67 -9.79
C GLU A 55 6.01 -12.83 -8.57
N GLU A 56 7.11 -13.58 -8.72
CA GLU A 56 8.06 -13.85 -7.63
C GLU A 56 8.42 -12.55 -6.87
N PRO A 57 8.37 -12.56 -5.53
CA PRO A 57 8.53 -11.34 -4.76
C PRO A 57 9.95 -10.80 -4.90
N GLN A 58 10.10 -9.50 -5.11
CA GLN A 58 11.40 -8.87 -5.37
C GLN A 58 12.08 -8.45 -4.06
N THR A 59 13.41 -8.53 -4.02
CA THR A 59 14.23 -8.18 -2.82
C THR A 59 14.95 -6.85 -2.95
N ASP A 60 14.73 -6.10 -4.04
CA ASP A 60 15.35 -4.81 -4.24
C ASP A 60 14.77 -3.72 -3.32
N ALA A 61 15.54 -2.65 -3.13
CA ALA A 61 15.19 -1.56 -2.23
C ALA A 61 13.95 -0.76 -2.66
N ILE A 62 13.61 -0.78 -3.95
CA ILE A 62 12.43 -0.10 -4.49
C ILE A 62 11.19 -0.89 -4.08
N THR A 63 11.16 -2.20 -4.32
CA THR A 63 10.07 -3.06 -3.84
C THR A 63 9.94 -3.03 -2.32
N ASP A 64 11.06 -3.08 -1.58
CA ASP A 64 11.02 -2.96 -0.12
C ASP A 64 10.37 -1.65 0.36
N SER A 65 10.57 -0.56 -0.38
CA SER A 65 9.98 0.75 -0.09
C SER A 65 8.48 0.79 -0.40
N ILE A 66 8.06 0.24 -1.54
CA ILE A 66 6.64 0.13 -1.92
C ILE A 66 5.89 -0.71 -0.89
N VAL A 67 6.45 -1.87 -0.53
CA VAL A 67 5.82 -2.80 0.41
C VAL A 67 5.63 -2.16 1.78
N LYS A 68 6.64 -1.49 2.33
CA LYS A 68 6.48 -0.72 3.56
C LYS A 68 5.36 0.31 3.45
N CYS A 69 5.29 1.03 2.34
CA CYS A 69 4.31 2.11 2.16
C CYS A 69 2.88 1.58 2.23
N PHE A 70 2.50 0.57 1.43
CA PHE A 70 1.13 0.09 1.45
C PHE A 70 0.80 -0.72 2.71
N TYR A 71 1.77 -1.42 3.30
CA TYR A 71 1.57 -2.08 4.60
C TYR A 71 1.24 -1.07 5.71
N LYS A 72 1.88 0.10 5.71
CA LYS A 72 1.50 1.21 6.59
C LYS A 72 0.11 1.74 6.26
N ALA A 73 -0.19 1.98 4.96
CA ALA A 73 -1.49 2.48 4.52
C ALA A 73 -2.66 1.54 4.91
N PHE A 74 -2.43 0.23 4.89
CA PHE A 74 -3.41 -0.79 5.29
C PHE A 74 -3.52 -0.95 6.82
N GLY A 75 -2.63 -0.32 7.58
CA GLY A 75 -2.53 -0.49 9.02
C GLY A 75 -1.99 -1.87 9.43
N TRP A 76 -1.28 -2.56 8.53
CA TRP A 76 -0.60 -3.83 8.81
C TRP A 76 0.80 -3.64 9.39
N PHE A 77 1.30 -2.41 9.39
CA PHE A 77 2.66 -2.08 9.84
C PHE A 77 2.65 -0.83 10.69
N THR A 78 3.22 -0.93 11.89
CA THR A 78 3.30 0.20 12.84
C THR A 78 4.36 1.22 12.43
N GLU A 79 4.31 2.39 13.05
CA GLU A 79 5.36 3.41 12.89
C GLU A 79 6.75 2.89 13.33
N ASP A 80 6.78 1.98 14.31
CA ASP A 80 8.00 1.30 14.80
C ASP A 80 8.45 0.12 13.91
N ASN A 81 7.94 0.07 12.68
CA ASN A 81 8.27 -0.94 11.68
C ASN A 81 8.00 -2.39 12.15
N GLN A 82 6.90 -2.60 12.89
CA GLN A 82 6.44 -3.92 13.31
C GLN A 82 5.20 -4.33 12.54
N VAL A 83 5.11 -5.61 12.17
CA VAL A 83 3.92 -6.16 11.51
C VAL A 83 2.84 -6.42 12.57
N LEU A 84 1.63 -5.91 12.33
CA LEU A 84 0.44 -6.15 13.14
C LEU A 84 -0.27 -7.42 12.64
N VAL A 85 0.26 -8.58 13.03
CA VAL A 85 -0.23 -9.90 12.60
C VAL A 85 -1.72 -10.08 12.88
N SER A 86 -2.22 -9.60 14.03
CA SER A 86 -3.64 -9.66 14.39
C SER A 86 -4.53 -8.83 13.47
N LYS A 87 -4.08 -7.65 13.02
CA LYS A 87 -4.83 -6.82 12.08
C LYS A 87 -4.88 -7.48 10.70
N LEU A 88 -3.75 -8.01 10.25
CA LEU A 88 -3.64 -8.73 9.00
C LEU A 88 -4.53 -9.99 8.99
N GLN A 89 -4.50 -10.80 10.05
CA GLN A 89 -5.42 -11.94 10.24
C GLN A 89 -6.88 -11.49 10.14
N SER A 90 -7.25 -10.46 10.90
CA SER A 90 -8.62 -9.94 10.94
C SER A 90 -9.10 -9.47 9.57
N ASP A 91 -8.23 -8.82 8.79
CA ASP A 91 -8.55 -8.42 7.42
C ASP A 91 -8.72 -9.62 6.48
N ILE A 92 -7.86 -10.63 6.58
CA ILE A 92 -7.96 -11.85 5.76
C ILE A 92 -9.29 -12.57 6.04
N GLU A 93 -9.65 -12.74 7.30
CA GLU A 93 -10.93 -13.33 7.72
C GLU A 93 -12.12 -12.50 7.23
N THR A 94 -12.02 -11.17 7.27
CA THR A 94 -13.07 -10.26 6.80
C THR A 94 -13.34 -10.41 5.31
N TYR A 95 -12.29 -10.51 4.48
CA TYR A 95 -12.43 -10.59 3.02
C TYR A 95 -12.51 -12.01 2.47
N THR A 96 -12.21 -13.02 3.29
CA THR A 96 -12.26 -14.44 2.93
C THR A 96 -13.13 -15.20 3.92
N PRO A 97 -14.48 -15.10 3.82
CA PRO A 97 -15.37 -15.84 4.71
C PRO A 97 -15.08 -17.34 4.67
N GLY A 98 -14.97 -17.97 5.85
CA GLY A 98 -14.61 -19.37 5.99
C GLY A 98 -13.11 -19.66 5.97
N PHE A 99 -12.25 -18.63 5.87
CA PHE A 99 -10.83 -18.78 6.12
C PHE A 99 -10.57 -19.20 7.58
N SER A 100 -9.79 -20.26 7.77
CA SER A 100 -9.42 -20.82 9.07
C SER A 100 -7.90 -20.96 9.25
N GLY A 101 -7.12 -20.37 8.33
CA GLY A 101 -5.66 -20.40 8.43
C GLY A 101 -5.15 -19.53 9.58
N ASP A 102 -4.02 -19.95 10.16
CA ASP A 102 -3.31 -19.20 11.19
C ASP A 102 -2.10 -18.49 10.58
N ILE A 103 -2.25 -17.18 10.40
CA ILE A 103 -1.21 -16.33 9.81
C ILE A 103 0.02 -16.28 10.69
N SER A 104 -0.11 -16.34 12.02
CA SER A 104 1.04 -16.35 12.93
C SER A 104 1.89 -17.61 12.71
N THR A 105 1.25 -18.76 12.56
CA THR A 105 1.94 -20.03 12.27
C THR A 105 2.58 -20.00 10.87
N THR A 106 1.89 -19.47 9.85
CA THR A 106 2.48 -19.31 8.51
C THR A 106 3.75 -18.45 8.54
N LEU A 107 3.71 -17.31 9.22
CA LEU A 107 4.88 -16.41 9.31
C LEU A 107 6.03 -17.02 10.11
N ALA A 108 5.74 -17.82 11.13
CA ALA A 108 6.76 -18.51 11.93
C ALA A 108 7.48 -19.62 11.15
N ALA A 109 6.79 -20.28 10.21
CA ALA A 109 7.35 -21.34 9.36
C ALA A 109 8.18 -20.80 8.19
N CYS A 110 8.21 -19.48 8.00
CA CYS A 110 8.75 -18.85 6.80
C CYS A 110 10.25 -18.61 6.88
N ASN A 111 10.99 -19.07 5.87
CA ASN A 111 12.39 -18.70 5.67
C ASN A 111 12.45 -17.32 5.01
N LEU A 112 12.75 -16.30 5.82
CA LEU A 112 12.71 -14.91 5.37
C LEU A 112 14.06 -14.50 4.79
N PRO A 113 14.12 -13.84 3.61
CA PRO A 113 15.36 -13.29 3.09
C PRO A 113 16.01 -12.31 4.07
N GLU A 114 17.35 -12.25 4.08
CA GLU A 114 18.08 -11.20 4.78
C GLU A 114 18.15 -9.90 3.96
N GLY A 115 18.43 -8.77 4.61
CA GLY A 115 18.61 -7.49 3.93
C GLY A 115 17.34 -6.75 3.50
N ILE A 116 16.15 -7.32 3.70
CA ILE A 116 14.85 -6.69 3.43
C ILE A 116 14.05 -6.42 4.72
N SER A 117 13.06 -5.55 4.64
CA SER A 117 12.24 -5.16 5.79
C SER A 117 11.27 -6.23 6.26
N LYS A 118 10.77 -6.10 7.49
CA LYS A 118 9.75 -7.00 8.03
C LYS A 118 8.47 -7.01 7.19
N ALA A 119 8.06 -5.89 6.61
CA ALA A 119 6.90 -5.83 5.72
C ALA A 119 7.14 -6.67 4.45
N ASN A 120 8.28 -6.48 3.79
CA ASN A 120 8.64 -7.24 2.59
C ASN A 120 8.88 -8.73 2.90
N LYS A 121 9.43 -9.06 4.07
CA LYS A 121 9.53 -10.45 4.54
C LYS A 121 8.17 -11.13 4.64
N VAL A 122 7.17 -10.44 5.20
CA VAL A 122 5.81 -10.97 5.30
C VAL A 122 5.18 -11.13 3.93
N ASP A 123 5.37 -10.16 3.03
CA ASP A 123 4.87 -10.25 1.66
C ASP A 123 5.49 -11.42 0.88
N HIS A 124 6.81 -11.61 0.98
CA HIS A 124 7.54 -12.78 0.47
C HIS A 124 6.97 -14.08 1.03
N CYS A 125 6.64 -14.07 2.31
CA CYS A 125 6.10 -15.25 2.96
C CYS A 125 4.78 -15.70 2.34
N PHE A 126 3.86 -14.77 2.06
CA PHE A 126 2.59 -15.11 1.43
C PHE A 126 2.73 -15.54 -0.02
N HIS A 127 3.73 -15.04 -0.75
CA HIS A 127 4.01 -15.52 -2.10
C HIS A 127 4.43 -16.99 -2.12
N ALA A 128 5.15 -17.43 -1.09
CA ALA A 128 5.66 -18.80 -0.90
C ALA A 128 4.74 -19.72 -0.07
N ALA A 129 3.67 -19.18 0.51
CA ALA A 129 2.72 -19.93 1.32
C ALA A 129 1.89 -20.91 0.47
N GLU A 130 1.24 -21.87 1.14
CA GLU A 130 0.26 -22.75 0.50
C GLU A 130 -0.86 -21.92 -0.17
N ASP A 131 -1.40 -22.44 -1.28
CA ASP A 131 -2.38 -21.74 -2.12
C ASP A 131 -3.60 -21.23 -1.33
N SER A 132 -4.06 -21.96 -0.31
CA SER A 132 -5.19 -21.55 0.52
C SER A 132 -4.89 -20.24 1.29
N ILE A 133 -3.69 -20.12 1.85
CA ILE A 133 -3.23 -18.95 2.59
C ILE A 133 -2.91 -17.81 1.61
N LYS A 134 -2.16 -18.10 0.54
CA LYS A 134 -1.80 -17.14 -0.50
C LYS A 134 -3.04 -16.49 -1.12
N ASN A 135 -4.02 -17.29 -1.54
CA ASN A 135 -5.23 -16.77 -2.18
C ASN A 135 -6.09 -15.94 -1.21
N ALA A 136 -6.14 -16.31 0.07
CA ALA A 136 -6.85 -15.53 1.08
C ALA A 136 -6.17 -14.17 1.33
N TYR A 137 -4.83 -14.14 1.40
CA TYR A 137 -4.05 -12.91 1.49
C TYR A 137 -4.26 -12.01 0.26
N VAL A 138 -4.09 -12.54 -0.96
CA VAL A 138 -4.29 -11.78 -2.21
C VAL A 138 -5.70 -11.20 -2.29
N LYS A 139 -6.72 -11.97 -1.87
CA LYS A 139 -8.10 -11.49 -1.85
C LYS A 139 -8.29 -10.32 -0.88
N ALA A 140 -7.72 -10.41 0.32
CA ALA A 140 -7.77 -9.33 1.31
C ALA A 140 -7.02 -8.09 0.84
N PHE A 141 -5.80 -8.28 0.30
CA PHE A 141 -5.00 -7.22 -0.30
C PHE A 141 -5.81 -6.46 -1.36
N ARG A 142 -6.35 -7.16 -2.37
CA ARG A 142 -7.11 -6.52 -3.46
C ARG A 142 -8.35 -5.80 -2.97
N ALA A 143 -9.04 -6.36 -1.97
CA ALA A 143 -10.22 -5.73 -1.40
C ALA A 143 -9.88 -4.45 -0.62
N ILE A 144 -8.75 -4.42 0.09
CA ILE A 144 -8.31 -3.24 0.83
C ILE A 144 -7.75 -2.18 -0.10
N ASP A 145 -6.90 -2.58 -1.05
CA ASP A 145 -6.33 -1.72 -2.08
C ASP A 145 -7.44 -1.08 -2.95
N GLY A 146 -8.51 -1.82 -3.23
CA GLY A 146 -9.64 -1.40 -4.06
C GLY A 146 -10.77 -0.62 -3.36
N ARG A 147 -10.75 -0.41 -2.03
CA ARG A 147 -11.85 0.23 -1.26
C ARG A 147 -11.93 1.77 -1.40
N ASN A 148 -11.97 2.28 -2.63
CA ASN A 148 -12.71 3.52 -2.93
C ASN A 148 -13.75 3.27 -4.04
N PRO A 149 -14.97 2.84 -3.71
CA PRO A 149 -15.95 2.37 -4.72
C PRO A 149 -16.37 3.41 -5.78
N GLU A 150 -16.13 4.71 -5.59
CA GLU A 150 -16.34 5.73 -6.63
C GLU A 150 -15.32 5.63 -7.79
N THR A 151 -14.16 4.98 -7.56
CA THR A 151 -13.02 4.96 -8.50
C THR A 151 -13.06 3.80 -9.49
N LEU A 152 -13.65 2.67 -9.10
CA LEU A 152 -13.85 1.52 -9.98
C LEU A 152 -14.96 1.79 -11.02
N ALA A 153 -16.01 2.52 -10.64
CA ALA A 153 -17.12 2.84 -11.53
C ALA A 153 -16.73 3.82 -12.65
N GLU A 154 -15.94 4.85 -12.36
CA GLU A 154 -15.50 5.83 -13.37
C GLU A 154 -14.42 5.29 -14.33
N LYS A 155 -13.48 4.45 -13.86
CA LYS A 155 -12.43 3.86 -14.74
C LYS A 155 -13.02 2.86 -15.75
N VAL A 156 -14.03 2.07 -15.36
CA VAL A 156 -14.75 1.18 -16.29
C VAL A 156 -15.49 2.01 -17.35
N GLN A 157 -16.17 3.10 -16.96
CA GLN A 157 -16.87 3.96 -17.91
C GLN A 157 -15.92 4.73 -18.86
N LYS A 158 -14.80 5.28 -18.37
CA LYS A 158 -13.80 5.97 -19.22
C LYS A 158 -13.09 5.04 -20.20
N LYS A 159 -12.72 3.82 -19.80
CA LYS A 159 -12.14 2.83 -20.73
C LYS A 159 -13.13 2.41 -21.83
N ILE A 160 -14.41 2.24 -21.49
CA ILE A 160 -15.46 1.91 -22.48
C ILE A 160 -15.71 3.05 -23.48
N GLN A 161 -15.56 4.32 -23.09
CA GLN A 161 -15.71 5.45 -24.01
C GLN A 161 -14.52 5.60 -24.96
N ASN A 162 -13.29 5.42 -24.49
CA ASN A 162 -12.10 5.53 -25.34
C ASN A 162 -11.96 4.39 -26.37
N TRP A 163 -12.63 3.25 -26.15
CA TRP A 163 -12.67 2.13 -27.12
C TRP A 163 -13.72 2.29 -28.22
N LYS A 164 -14.64 3.26 -28.09
CA LYS A 164 -15.61 3.59 -29.15
C LYS A 164 -15.11 4.68 -30.11
N ILE A 165 -13.92 5.22 -29.86
CA ILE A 165 -13.25 6.20 -30.72
C ILE A 165 -11.91 5.59 -31.16
N CYS A 166 -11.98 4.56 -32.00
CA CYS A 166 -10.90 4.09 -32.87
C CYS A 166 -11.54 3.72 -34.21
#